data_AF-A0A7R9D6B2-F1
#
_entry.id   AF-A0A7R9D6B2-F1
#
_cell.length_a   1.000
_cell.length_b   1.000
_cell.length_c   1.000
_cell.angle_alpha   90.00
_cell.angle_beta   90.00
_cell.angle_gamma   90.00
#
_symmetry.space_group_name_H-M   'P 1'
#
loop_
_entity.id
_entity.type
_entity.pdbx_description
1 polymer ?
#
loop_
_entity_poly.entity_id
_entity_poly.type
_entity_poly.pdbx_seq_one_letter_code
_entity_poly.pdbx_strand_id
1 'polypeptide(L)'
;MKVLSELSRLLLRHLRVGRPVIIRCLNAKIPRYPVTTPVDESKLPSRTRIDQKTVETLERLSLVDFGNEKGIEALEDAIRFADQIHLVDTTGVEPMFSVLQDSSLHLRDDSVTDGNCRKEVLANAAVTEEEYFVAPPGNIPLTPREKLREEEELAEQL
;
A
#
# COMPACT_ATOMS: atom_id res chain seq x y z
N MET A 1 13.45 77.00 -6.93
CA MET A 1 14.27 75.82 -7.31
C MET A 1 13.65 74.53 -6.79
N LYS A 2 12.44 74.18 -7.28
CA LYS A 2 11.68 72.96 -6.90
C LYS A 2 11.83 71.85 -7.97
N VAL A 3 12.98 71.76 -8.61
CA VAL A 3 13.18 70.88 -9.79
C VAL A 3 14.21 69.77 -9.53
N LEU A 4 14.75 69.68 -8.31
CA LEU A 4 15.77 68.69 -7.94
C LEU A 4 15.30 67.64 -6.91
N SER A 5 14.08 67.74 -6.38
CA SER A 5 13.52 66.75 -5.43
C SER A 5 12.69 65.64 -6.09
N GLU A 6 12.37 65.76 -7.38
CA GLU A 6 11.56 64.77 -8.12
C GLU A 6 12.41 63.69 -8.81
N LEU A 7 13.74 63.85 -8.85
CA LEU A 7 14.65 62.83 -9.39
C LEU A 7 14.98 61.70 -8.40
N SER A 8 14.66 61.85 -7.11
CA SER A 8 14.86 60.78 -6.13
C SER A 8 13.71 59.76 -6.08
N ARG A 9 12.58 60.01 -6.78
CA ARG A 9 11.43 59.09 -6.83
C ARG A 9 11.37 58.25 -8.12
N LEU A 10 12.29 58.47 -9.07
CA LEU A 10 12.29 57.77 -10.37
C LEU A 10 13.42 56.74 -10.54
N LEU A 11 14.14 56.38 -9.47
CA LEU A 11 15.28 55.44 -9.55
C LEU A 11 15.25 54.31 -8.50
N LEU A 12 14.07 54.01 -7.93
CA LEU A 12 13.87 52.87 -7.03
C LEU A 12 12.66 51.98 -7.40
N ARG A 13 12.25 51.95 -8.67
CA ARG A 13 11.18 51.05 -9.15
C ARG A 13 11.65 49.73 -9.75
N HIS A 14 12.93 49.42 -9.68
CA HIS A 14 13.46 48.14 -10.15
C HIS A 14 14.36 47.44 -9.12
N LEU A 15 13.95 47.37 -7.86
CA LEU A 15 14.24 46.15 -7.10
C LEU A 15 13.15 45.14 -7.43
N ARG A 16 13.45 44.27 -8.38
CA ARG A 16 12.78 42.97 -8.48
C ARG A 16 13.03 42.28 -7.14
N VAL A 17 12.08 42.37 -6.22
CA VAL A 17 11.95 41.39 -5.15
C VAL A 17 11.59 40.10 -5.86
N GLY A 18 12.62 39.37 -6.29
CA GLY A 18 12.46 37.98 -6.69
C GLY A 18 11.78 37.32 -5.51
N ARG A 19 10.52 36.92 -5.69
CA ARG A 19 9.92 35.94 -4.79
C ARG A 19 10.95 34.82 -4.74
N PRO A 20 11.51 34.45 -3.57
CA PRO A 20 12.26 33.22 -3.52
C PRO A 20 11.25 32.19 -3.99
N VAL A 21 11.53 31.57 -5.13
CA VAL A 21 10.90 30.30 -5.47
C VAL A 21 11.20 29.49 -4.22
N ILE A 22 10.18 29.20 -3.43
CA ILE A 22 10.28 28.26 -2.33
C ILE A 22 10.53 26.94 -3.06
N ILE A 23 11.80 26.72 -3.40
CA ILE A 23 12.33 25.41 -3.66
C ILE A 23 12.04 24.73 -2.34
N ARG A 24 10.95 23.96 -2.30
CA ARG A 24 10.66 23.11 -1.15
C ARG A 24 11.98 22.40 -0.88
N CYS A 25 12.64 22.75 0.22
CA CYS A 25 13.78 22.01 0.70
C CYS A 25 13.20 20.67 1.10
N LEU A 26 13.02 19.79 0.12
CA LEU A 26 12.74 18.39 0.36
C LEU A 26 13.78 17.92 1.36
N ASN A 27 13.34 17.08 2.31
CA ASN A 27 14.20 16.49 3.32
C ASN A 27 15.53 16.07 2.67
N ALA A 28 16.67 16.35 3.31
CA ALA A 28 18.00 16.07 2.75
C ALA A 28 18.19 14.59 2.34
N LYS A 29 17.36 13.69 2.88
CA LYS A 29 17.28 12.27 2.51
C LYS A 29 16.55 11.99 1.19
N ILE A 30 15.91 12.98 0.56
CA ILE A 30 15.22 12.85 -0.72
C ILE A 30 16.16 13.30 -1.84
N PRO A 31 16.54 12.40 -2.78
CA PRO A 31 17.41 12.75 -3.88
C PRO A 31 16.79 13.86 -4.75
N ARG A 32 17.60 14.88 -5.11
CA ARG A 32 17.17 15.98 -5.99
C ARG A 32 17.12 15.60 -7.47
N TYR A 33 17.78 14.50 -7.82
CA TYR A 33 17.86 13.96 -9.17
C TYR A 33 17.71 12.44 -9.10
N PRO A 34 17.18 11.80 -10.15
CA PRO A 34 17.04 10.34 -10.18
C PRO A 34 18.41 9.68 -9.99
N VAL A 35 18.49 8.72 -9.07
CA VAL A 35 19.71 7.96 -8.81
C VAL A 35 19.55 6.60 -9.49
N THR A 36 20.47 6.27 -10.40
CA THR A 36 20.48 5.00 -11.14
C THR A 36 21.53 4.02 -10.61
N THR A 37 21.85 4.09 -9.32
CA THR A 37 22.84 3.18 -8.73
C THR A 37 22.32 1.74 -8.80
N PRO A 38 23.10 0.80 -9.38
CA PRO A 38 22.71 -0.60 -9.39
C PRO A 38 22.68 -1.15 -7.96
N VAL A 39 21.79 -2.11 -7.73
CA VAL A 39 21.66 -2.78 -6.44
C VAL A 39 22.88 -3.69 -6.24
N ASP A 40 23.49 -3.61 -5.06
CA ASP A 40 24.61 -4.47 -4.70
C ASP A 40 24.10 -5.84 -4.26
N GLU A 41 24.04 -6.80 -5.19
CA GLU A 41 23.53 -8.14 -4.94
C GLU A 41 24.33 -8.92 -3.90
N SER A 42 25.60 -8.56 -3.65
CA SER A 42 26.46 -9.26 -2.69
C SER A 42 26.04 -9.07 -1.23
N LYS A 43 25.28 -8.00 -0.96
CA LYS A 43 24.79 -7.64 0.38
C LYS A 43 23.34 -8.08 0.63
N LEU A 44 22.67 -8.60 -0.39
CA LEU A 44 21.29 -9.08 -0.25
C LEU A 44 21.27 -10.44 0.46
N PRO A 45 20.19 -10.75 1.20
CA PRO A 45 19.96 -12.10 1.69
C PRO A 45 19.87 -13.11 0.52
N SER A 46 20.04 -14.39 0.85
CA SER A 46 19.83 -15.48 -0.08
C SER A 46 18.39 -15.49 -0.58
N ARG A 47 18.18 -15.76 -1.88
CA ARG A 47 16.83 -15.85 -2.47
C ARG A 47 15.99 -16.84 -1.69
N THR A 48 14.82 -16.38 -1.24
CA THR A 48 13.87 -17.20 -0.50
C THR A 48 13.29 -18.30 -1.38
N ARG A 49 13.21 -19.51 -0.83
CA ARG A 49 12.43 -20.62 -1.39
C ARG A 49 11.29 -20.94 -0.44
N ILE A 50 10.08 -21.05 -0.96
CA ILE A 50 8.88 -21.18 -0.12
C ILE A 50 8.44 -22.64 -0.05
N ASP A 51 8.32 -23.17 1.17
CA ASP A 51 7.80 -24.51 1.40
C ASP A 51 6.32 -24.61 1.05
N GLN A 52 5.88 -25.77 0.56
CA GLN A 52 4.48 -26.02 0.21
C GLN A 52 3.50 -25.75 1.37
N LYS A 53 3.88 -26.11 2.60
CA LYS A 53 3.08 -25.84 3.81
C LYS A 53 2.88 -24.33 4.06
N THR A 54 3.88 -23.52 3.73
CA THR A 54 3.81 -22.06 3.85
C THR A 54 2.88 -21.50 2.77
N VAL A 55 2.95 -22.02 1.55
CA VAL A 55 2.01 -21.68 0.47
C VAL A 55 0.57 -21.94 0.91
N GLU A 56 0.26 -23.16 1.38
CA GLU A 56 -1.10 -23.50 1.85
C GLU A 56 -1.59 -22.60 2.99
N THR A 57 -0.68 -22.22 3.90
CA THR A 57 -1.01 -21.30 4.99
C THR A 57 -1.35 -19.91 4.46
N LEU A 58 -0.59 -19.41 3.50
CA LEU A 58 -0.81 -18.11 2.87
C LEU A 58 -2.08 -18.10 2.02
N GLU A 59 -2.38 -19.16 1.28
CA GLU A 59 -3.63 -19.32 0.52
C GLU A 59 -4.83 -19.25 1.46
N ARG A 60 -4.77 -19.97 2.59
CA ARG A 60 -5.83 -19.95 3.60
C ARG A 60 -6.01 -18.59 4.26
N LEU A 61 -4.93 -17.84 4.49
CA LEU A 61 -5.02 -16.51 5.11
C LEU A 61 -5.47 -15.42 4.13
N SER A 62 -5.04 -15.51 2.88
CA SER A 62 -5.39 -14.54 1.83
C SER A 62 -6.72 -14.85 1.15
N LEU A 63 -7.22 -16.08 1.28
CA LEU A 63 -8.36 -16.61 0.52
C LEU A 63 -8.14 -16.54 -1.00
N VAL A 64 -6.88 -16.70 -1.43
CA VAL A 64 -6.46 -16.70 -2.84
C VAL A 64 -5.73 -18.01 -3.12
N ASP A 65 -6.10 -18.70 -4.19
CA ASP A 65 -5.34 -19.86 -4.71
C ASP A 65 -4.22 -19.36 -5.62
N PHE A 66 -2.98 -19.67 -5.28
CA PHE A 66 -1.79 -19.27 -6.04
C PHE A 66 -0.66 -20.30 -6.02
N GLY A 67 -0.83 -21.46 -5.38
CA GLY A 67 0.18 -22.52 -5.27
C GLY A 67 0.36 -23.36 -6.53
N ASN A 68 0.12 -22.74 -7.68
CA ASN A 68 0.67 -23.17 -8.96
C ASN A 68 2.12 -22.66 -9.09
N GLU A 69 2.89 -23.25 -10.00
CA GLU A 69 4.32 -22.93 -10.16
C GLU A 69 4.56 -21.44 -10.44
N LYS A 70 3.74 -20.83 -11.29
CA LYS A 70 3.85 -19.41 -11.67
C LYS A 70 3.58 -18.46 -10.51
N GLY A 71 2.61 -18.77 -9.64
CA GLY A 71 2.25 -17.96 -8.49
C GLY A 71 3.32 -18.03 -7.40
N ILE A 72 3.92 -19.21 -7.21
CA ILE A 72 5.07 -19.38 -6.31
C ILE A 72 6.27 -18.59 -6.85
N GLU A 73 6.60 -18.70 -8.14
CA GLU A 73 7.70 -17.93 -8.76
C GLU A 73 7.49 -16.43 -8.61
N ALA A 74 6.28 -15.93 -8.90
CA ALA A 74 5.94 -14.52 -8.75
C ALA A 74 6.09 -14.03 -7.30
N LEU A 75 5.71 -14.86 -6.32
CA LEU A 75 5.87 -14.53 -4.91
C LEU A 75 7.36 -14.50 -4.49
N GLU A 76 8.16 -15.47 -4.92
CA GLU A 76 9.60 -15.49 -4.67
C GLU A 76 10.32 -14.29 -5.30
N ASP A 77 9.90 -13.88 -6.50
CA ASP A 77 10.42 -12.68 -7.18
C ASP A 77 10.02 -11.38 -6.47
N ALA A 78 8.78 -11.31 -5.98
CA ALA A 78 8.33 -10.17 -5.18
C ALA A 78 9.13 -10.05 -3.86
N ILE A 79 9.42 -11.17 -3.20
CA ILE A 79 10.29 -11.19 -2.01
C ILE A 79 11.71 -10.74 -2.39
N ARG A 80 12.27 -11.25 -3.48
CA ARG A 80 13.58 -10.84 -3.97
C ARG A 80 13.64 -9.34 -4.28
N PHE A 81 12.55 -8.76 -4.78
CA PHE A 81 12.45 -7.32 -4.98
C PHE A 81 12.43 -6.57 -3.64
N ALA A 82 11.69 -7.05 -2.64
CA ALA A 82 11.60 -6.45 -1.31
C ALA A 82 12.91 -6.55 -0.49
N ASP A 83 13.73 -7.58 -0.72
CA ASP A 83 15.03 -7.79 -0.05
C ASP A 83 15.96 -6.56 -0.14
N GLN A 84 15.80 -5.73 -1.17
CA GLN A 84 16.58 -4.50 -1.36
C GLN A 84 16.43 -3.53 -0.19
N ILE A 85 15.31 -3.58 0.54
CA ILE A 85 15.05 -2.74 1.73
C ILE A 85 16.07 -3.06 2.84
N HIS A 86 16.64 -4.26 2.89
CA HIS A 86 17.67 -4.62 3.88
C HIS A 86 19.00 -3.85 3.70
N LEU A 87 19.23 -3.26 2.52
CA LEU A 87 20.41 -2.40 2.29
C LEU A 87 20.29 -1.03 2.95
N VAL A 88 19.09 -0.66 3.40
CA VAL A 88 18.82 0.63 4.03
C VAL A 88 19.07 0.52 5.53
N ASP A 89 20.03 1.29 6.04
CA ASP A 89 20.28 1.39 7.48
C ASP A 89 19.13 2.15 8.18
N THR A 90 18.40 1.43 9.04
CA THR A 90 17.31 1.94 9.86
C THR A 90 17.66 2.00 11.35
N THR A 91 18.94 1.88 11.70
CA THR A 91 19.41 1.90 13.10
C THR A 91 18.98 3.18 13.81
N GLY A 92 18.23 3.04 14.90
CA GLY A 92 17.75 4.17 15.71
C GLY A 92 16.62 4.99 15.07
N VAL A 93 16.02 4.51 13.97
CA VAL A 93 14.85 5.14 13.35
C VAL A 93 13.57 4.49 13.91
N GLU A 94 12.70 5.29 14.51
CA GLU A 94 11.39 4.81 14.98
C GLU A 94 10.47 4.48 13.79
N PRO A 95 9.75 3.34 13.81
CA PRO A 95 8.79 3.00 12.75
C PRO A 95 7.64 4.01 12.66
N MET A 96 7.33 4.45 11.45
CA MET A 96 6.18 5.32 11.19
C MET A 96 4.94 4.48 10.87
N PHE A 97 3.87 4.64 11.65
CA PHE A 97 2.59 3.96 11.42
C PHE A 97 1.54 4.86 10.72
N SER A 98 1.69 6.18 10.81
CA SER A 98 0.84 7.16 10.13
C SER A 98 1.66 8.40 9.81
N VAL A 99 1.42 8.99 8.64
CA VAL A 99 2.02 10.30 8.28
C VAL A 99 1.49 11.45 9.14
N LEU A 100 0.39 11.24 9.87
CA LEU A 100 -0.27 12.21 10.74
C LEU A 100 -0.08 11.90 12.23
N GLN A 101 0.93 11.11 12.60
CA GLN A 101 1.14 10.67 13.99
C GLN A 101 1.21 11.81 15.03
N ASP A 102 1.70 12.99 14.63
CA ASP A 102 1.81 14.17 15.51
C ASP A 102 0.55 15.04 15.51
N SER A 103 -0.50 14.62 14.80
CA SER A 103 -1.77 15.35 14.70
C SER A 103 -2.80 14.78 15.67
N SER A 104 -3.57 15.66 16.32
CA SER A 104 -4.72 15.24 17.11
C SER A 104 -5.80 14.61 16.22
N LEU A 105 -6.31 13.43 16.60
CA LEU A 105 -7.42 12.80 15.89
C LEU A 105 -8.73 13.54 16.14
N HIS A 106 -9.51 13.73 15.09
CA HIS A 106 -10.87 14.24 15.22
C HIS A 106 -11.80 13.13 15.70
N LEU A 107 -12.54 13.43 16.77
CA LEU A 107 -13.58 12.53 17.26
C LEU A 107 -14.88 12.81 16.51
N ARG A 108 -15.61 11.74 16.21
CA ARG A 108 -16.99 11.83 15.69
C ARG A 108 -17.93 12.13 16.86
N ASP A 109 -18.88 13.03 16.67
CA ASP A 109 -19.93 13.29 17.65
C ASP A 109 -20.76 12.01 17.90
N ASP A 110 -21.13 11.79 19.17
CA ASP A 110 -21.96 10.65 19.57
C ASP A 110 -23.45 10.94 19.32
N SER A 111 -23.80 11.03 18.05
CA SER A 111 -25.17 11.17 17.59
C SER A 111 -25.57 9.99 16.70
N VAL A 112 -26.82 9.54 16.84
CA VAL A 112 -27.42 8.55 15.94
C VAL A 112 -27.77 9.24 14.62
N THR A 113 -27.20 8.76 13.50
CA THR A 113 -27.43 9.35 12.16
C THR A 113 -28.41 8.54 11.32
N ASP A 114 -28.29 7.20 11.34
CA ASP A 114 -29.02 6.32 10.44
C ASP A 114 -29.86 5.28 11.18
N GLY A 115 -30.97 4.89 10.55
CA GLY A 115 -31.87 3.84 11.01
C GLY A 115 -32.86 3.42 9.92
N ASN A 116 -33.37 2.19 10.02
CA ASN A 116 -34.39 1.64 9.12
C ASN A 116 -34.02 1.61 7.60
N CYS A 117 -32.74 1.63 7.26
CA CYS A 117 -32.22 1.64 5.88
C CYS A 117 -31.97 0.22 5.31
N ARG A 118 -32.72 -0.79 5.76
CA ARG A 118 -32.49 -2.21 5.38
C ARG A 118 -32.44 -2.43 3.87
N LYS A 119 -33.35 -1.81 3.13
CA LYS A 119 -33.41 -1.90 1.66
C LYS A 119 -32.15 -1.37 0.98
N GLU A 120 -31.57 -0.30 1.51
CA GLU A 120 -30.35 0.31 0.97
C GLU A 120 -29.12 -0.54 1.30
N VAL A 121 -29.05 -1.08 2.51
CA VAL A 121 -27.98 -2.00 2.95
C VAL A 121 -27.91 -3.25 2.07
N LEU A 122 -29.07 -3.81 1.72
CA LEU A 122 -29.17 -5.04 0.91
C LEU A 122 -29.09 -4.79 -0.60
N ALA A 123 -29.06 -3.53 -1.06
CA ALA A 123 -29.19 -3.20 -2.48
C ALA A 123 -28.08 -3.77 -3.36
N ASN A 124 -26.86 -3.94 -2.81
CA ASN A 124 -25.71 -4.50 -3.52
C ASN A 124 -25.54 -6.01 -3.30
N ALA A 125 -26.42 -6.65 -2.54
CA ALA A 125 -26.33 -8.08 -2.28
C ALA A 125 -26.65 -8.88 -3.55
N ALA A 126 -25.80 -9.85 -3.90
CA ALA A 126 -26.05 -10.71 -5.05
C ALA A 126 -27.25 -11.65 -4.83
N VAL A 127 -27.41 -12.17 -3.61
CA VAL A 127 -28.52 -13.05 -3.21
C VAL A 127 -28.95 -12.66 -1.80
N THR A 128 -30.26 -12.54 -1.61
CA THR A 128 -30.87 -12.25 -0.31
C THR A 128 -32.04 -13.20 -0.08
N GLU A 129 -32.27 -13.59 1.17
CA GLU A 129 -33.40 -14.43 1.56
C GLU A 129 -33.99 -13.91 2.87
N GLU A 130 -35.30 -13.65 2.88
CA GLU A 130 -36.02 -13.07 4.03
C GLU A 130 -35.33 -11.85 4.65
N GLU A 131 -34.77 -10.99 3.79
CA GLU A 131 -34.00 -9.80 4.20
C GLU A 131 -32.66 -10.07 4.91
N TYR A 132 -32.10 -11.27 4.74
CA TYR A 132 -30.74 -11.63 5.14
C TYR A 132 -29.83 -11.79 3.93
N PHE A 133 -28.52 -11.61 4.15
CA PHE A 133 -27.51 -12.01 3.19
C PHE A 133 -27.42 -13.52 3.15
N VAL A 134 -27.44 -14.09 1.94
CA VAL A 134 -27.22 -15.53 1.76
C VAL A 134 -25.71 -15.76 1.63
N ALA A 135 -25.17 -16.58 2.53
CA ALA A 135 -23.82 -17.10 2.43
C ALA A 135 -23.89 -18.60 2.07
N PRO A 136 -22.95 -19.13 1.27
CA PRO A 136 -22.84 -20.57 1.07
C PRO A 136 -22.71 -21.30 2.41
N PRO A 137 -23.25 -22.53 2.52
CA PRO A 137 -23.11 -23.35 3.73
C PRO A 137 -21.66 -23.83 3.85
N GLY A 138 -20.76 -22.98 4.33
CA GLY A 138 -19.34 -23.31 4.29
C GLY A 138 -18.44 -22.30 4.98
N ASN A 139 -18.42 -22.32 6.32
CA ASN A 139 -17.16 -22.13 7.04
C ASN A 139 -16.47 -23.51 7.20
N ILE A 140 -16.36 -24.23 6.08
CA ILE A 140 -15.67 -25.52 6.02
C ILE A 140 -14.18 -25.16 5.91
N PRO A 141 -13.31 -25.72 6.77
CA PRO A 141 -11.87 -25.56 6.58
C PRO A 141 -11.54 -26.03 5.16
N LEU A 142 -10.81 -25.21 4.39
CA LEU A 142 -10.34 -25.59 3.05
C LEU A 142 -9.85 -27.04 3.12
N THR A 143 -10.46 -27.91 2.33
CA THR A 143 -10.03 -29.30 2.25
C THR A 143 -8.53 -29.30 1.91
N PRO A 144 -7.70 -30.14 2.55
CA PRO A 144 -6.30 -30.24 2.19
C PRO A 144 -6.17 -30.43 0.68
N ARG A 145 -5.31 -29.63 0.04
CA ARG A 145 -5.21 -29.54 -1.42
C ARG A 145 -4.93 -30.88 -2.09
N GLU A 146 -4.29 -31.81 -1.36
CA GLU A 146 -4.08 -33.20 -1.77
C GLU A 146 -5.40 -33.89 -2.14
N LYS A 147 -6.46 -33.72 -1.33
CA LYS A 147 -7.78 -34.32 -1.60
C LYS A 147 -8.48 -33.69 -2.80
N LEU A 148 -8.32 -32.38 -2.98
CA LEU A 148 -8.90 -31.68 -4.13
C LEU A 148 -8.22 -32.10 -5.44
N ARG A 149 -6.90 -32.25 -5.43
CA ARG A 149 -6.14 -32.74 -6.59
C ARG A 149 -6.51 -34.19 -6.93
N GLU A 150 -6.65 -35.05 -5.92
CA GLU A 150 -7.14 -36.42 -6.11
C GLU A 150 -8.55 -36.43 -6.73
N GLU A 151 -9.47 -35.58 -6.25
CA GLU A 151 -10.83 -35.43 -6.78
C GLU A 151 -10.86 -34.90 -8.22
N GLU A 152 -10.00 -33.93 -8.56
CA GLU A 152 -9.84 -33.39 -9.92
C GLU A 152 -9.28 -34.46 -10.88
N GLU A 153 -8.24 -35.20 -10.48
CA GLU A 153 -7.66 -36.30 -11.27
C GLU A 153 -8.66 -37.46 -11.49
N LEU A 154 -9.52 -37.74 -10.50
CA LEU A 154 -10.61 -38.72 -10.62
C LEU A 154 -11.73 -38.24 -11.54
N ALA A 155 -12.03 -36.95 -11.56
CA ALA A 155 -13.04 -36.36 -12.44
C ALA A 155 -12.59 -36.30 -13.91
N GLU A 156 -11.29 -36.14 -14.18
CA GLU A 156 -10.73 -36.19 -15.54
C GLU A 156 -10.66 -37.60 -16.15
N GLN A 157 -10.83 -38.65 -15.32
CA GLN A 157 -10.81 -40.05 -15.75
C GLN A 157 -12.19 -40.64 -16.09
N LEU A 158 -13.26 -39.84 -15.99
CA LEU A 158 -14.64 -40.18 -16.36
C LEU A 158 -15.10 -39.45 -17.64
#